data_AF-A0A1G1YL19-F1
#
_entry.id   AF-A0A1G1YL19-F1
#
_cell.length_a   1.000
_cell.length_b   1.000
_cell.length_c   1.000
_cell.angle_alpha   90.00
_cell.angle_beta   90.00
_cell.angle_gamma   90.00
#
_symmetry.space_group_name_H-M   'P 1'
#
loop_
_entity.id
_entity.type
_entity.pdbx_description
1 polymer ?
#
loop_
_entity_poly.entity_id
_entity_poly.type
_entity_poly.pdbx_seq_one_letter_code
_entity_poly.pdbx_strand_id
1 'polypeptide(L)'
;MAKEKPVIKRKLKGEVISDKMEKTVVVRVDRFKLHPTYQKRFKVSKKYQAHDPKNQFKIGDSVEIIESRPLSQAKRWRVIYK
;
A
#
# COMPACT_ATOMS: atom_id res chain seq x y z
N MET A 1 17.64 -12.64 28.36
CA MET A 1 16.83 -12.83 27.13
C MET A 1 16.73 -11.49 26.43
N ALA A 2 17.51 -11.28 25.37
CA ALA A 2 17.51 -10.00 24.65
C ALA A 2 16.19 -9.86 23.88
N LYS A 3 15.45 -8.77 24.12
CA LYS A 3 14.28 -8.43 23.31
C LYS A 3 14.78 -8.06 21.91
N GLU A 4 14.39 -8.83 20.90
CA GLU A 4 14.69 -8.51 19.50
C GLU A 4 14.10 -7.14 19.14
N LYS A 5 14.92 -6.27 18.56
CA LYS A 5 14.48 -4.94 18.11
C LYS A 5 13.48 -5.10 16.96
N PRO A 6 12.28 -4.49 17.01
CA PRO A 6 11.31 -4.64 15.93
C PRO A 6 11.82 -3.97 14.65
N VAL A 7 11.83 -4.72 13.56
CA VAL A 7 12.15 -4.17 12.23
C VAL A 7 11.00 -3.27 11.77
N ILE A 8 11.26 -1.97 11.69
CA ILE A 8 10.28 -0.98 11.24
C ILE A 8 10.13 -1.09 9.72
N LYS A 9 9.01 -1.66 9.27
CA LYS A 9 8.63 -1.71 7.85
C LYS A 9 7.69 -0.55 7.51
N ARG A 10 7.82 -0.01 6.31
CA ARG A 10 6.96 1.08 5.85
C ARG A 10 5.52 0.57 5.69
N LYS A 11 4.59 1.32 6.29
CA LYS A 11 3.14 1.11 6.15
C LYS A 11 2.54 2.28 5.38
N LEU A 12 1.62 1.99 4.46
CA LEU A 12 0.86 2.98 3.72
C LEU A 12 -0.63 2.69 3.88
N LYS A 13 -1.44 3.74 3.93
CA LYS A 13 -2.90 3.65 3.95
C LYS A 13 -3.42 4.14 2.61
N GLY A 14 -4.43 3.46 2.08
CA GLY A 14 -5.00 3.79 0.78
C GLY A 14 -6.34 3.13 0.56
N GLU A 15 -6.86 3.30 -0.64
CA GLU A 15 -8.17 2.80 -1.07
C GLU A 15 -7.99 1.79 -2.20
N VAL A 16 -8.78 0.72 -2.21
CA VAL A 16 -8.78 -0.27 -3.28
C VAL A 16 -9.49 0.27 -4.51
N ILE A 17 -8.78 0.35 -5.64
CA ILE A 17 -9.35 0.76 -6.94
C ILE A 17 -9.77 -0.45 -7.77
N SER A 18 -9.09 -1.59 -7.63
CA SER A 18 -9.36 -2.77 -8.45
C SER A 18 -9.03 -4.06 -7.72
N ASP A 19 -9.93 -5.04 -7.84
CA ASP A 19 -9.82 -6.41 -7.34
C ASP A 19 -9.83 -7.45 -8.48
N LYS A 20 -9.68 -7.01 -9.75
CA LYS A 20 -9.86 -7.88 -10.93
C LYS A 20 -8.81 -9.00 -11.05
N MET A 21 -7.70 -8.91 -10.32
CA MET A 21 -6.60 -9.87 -10.38
C MET A 21 -6.69 -10.86 -9.23
N GLU A 22 -6.35 -12.12 -9.50
CA GLU A 22 -6.34 -13.15 -8.47
C GLU A 22 -5.28 -12.84 -7.39
N LYS A 23 -5.67 -12.94 -6.11
CA LYS A 23 -4.80 -12.79 -4.93
C LYS A 23 -4.08 -11.44 -4.84
N THR A 24 -4.58 -10.43 -5.55
CA THR A 24 -3.89 -9.16 -5.76
C THR A 24 -4.90 -8.02 -5.86
N VAL A 25 -4.73 -6.99 -5.03
CA VAL A 25 -5.55 -5.78 -5.07
C VAL A 25 -4.69 -4.58 -5.48
N VAL A 26 -5.27 -3.67 -6.25
CA VAL A 26 -4.64 -2.41 -6.64
C VAL A 26 -5.10 -1.32 -5.68
N VAL A 27 -4.15 -0.81 -4.89
CA VAL A 27 -4.40 0.22 -3.87
C VAL A 27 -3.87 1.56 -4.36
N ARG A 28 -4.69 2.60 -4.29
CA ARG A 28 -4.26 3.99 -4.45
C ARG A 28 -3.90 4.57 -3.11
N VAL A 29 -2.67 5.07 -3.02
CA VAL A 29 -2.18 5.84 -1.87
C VAL A 29 -2.03 7.29 -2.32
N ASP A 30 -2.73 8.16 -1.62
CA ASP A 30 -2.63 9.60 -1.79
C ASP A 30 -1.60 10.18 -0.81
N ARG A 31 -0.71 11.04 -1.30
CA ARG A 31 0.23 11.80 -0.47
C ARG A 31 0.24 13.26 -0.92
N PHE A 32 0.47 14.17 0.02
CA PHE A 32 0.73 15.56 -0.33
C PHE A 32 2.21 15.75 -0.64
N LYS A 33 2.51 16.38 -1.77
CA LYS A 33 3.85 16.87 -2.10
C LYS A 33 3.79 18.39 -2.16
N LEU A 34 4.89 19.04 -1.79
CA LEU A 34 5.06 20.47 -1.90
C LEU A 34 5.65 20.78 -3.29
N HIS A 35 5.09 21.75 -4.01
CA HIS A 35 5.70 22.22 -5.25
C HIS A 35 7.04 22.90 -4.92
N PRO A 36 8.15 22.57 -5.60
CA PRO A 36 9.49 23.04 -5.22
C PRO A 36 9.61 24.57 -5.18
N THR A 37 9.10 25.26 -6.20
CA THR A 37 9.14 26.73 -6.27
C THR A 37 8.04 27.38 -5.44
N TYR A 38 6.77 27.15 -5.82
CA TYR A 38 5.61 27.81 -5.23
C TYR A 38 5.23 27.38 -3.82
N GLN A 39 5.82 26.30 -3.30
CA GLN A 39 5.52 25.74 -1.97
C GLN A 39 4.04 25.36 -1.73
N LYS A 40 3.22 25.38 -2.78
CA LYS A 40 1.82 24.92 -2.75
C LYS A 40 1.77 23.41 -2.52
N ARG A 41 0.95 22.97 -1.57
CA ARG A 41 0.65 21.55 -1.34
C ARG A 41 -0.27 21.03 -2.43
N PHE A 42 0.12 19.96 -3.11
CA PHE A 42 -0.70 19.28 -4.11
C PHE A 42 -0.77 17.77 -3.80
N LYS A 43 -1.90 17.15 -4.15
CA LYS A 43 -2.13 15.72 -3.95
C LYS A 43 -1.47 14.93 -5.09
N VAL A 44 -0.67 13.93 -4.73
CA VAL A 44 -0.06 12.96 -5.65
C VAL A 44 -0.56 11.58 -5.29
N SER A 45 -1.18 10.90 -6.25
CA SER A 45 -1.66 9.53 -6.09
C SER A 45 -0.68 8.55 -6.72
N LYS A 46 -0.39 7.44 -6.03
CA LYS A 46 0.37 6.32 -6.59
C LYS A 46 -0.38 5.01 -6.40
N LYS A 47 -0.40 4.18 -7.44
CA LYS A 47 -1.00 2.84 -7.42
C LYS A 47 0.03 1.81 -6.97
N TYR A 48 -0.39 0.88 -6.14
CA TYR A 48 0.42 -0.21 -5.59
C TYR A 48 -0.32 -1.54 -5.77
N GLN A 49 0.39 -2.56 -6.24
CA GLN A 49 -0.12 -3.93 -6.26
C GLN A 49 0.20 -4.60 -4.92
N ALA A 50 -0.84 -4.91 -4.17
CA ALA A 50 -0.72 -5.53 -2.86
C ALA A 50 -1.20 -6.98 -2.90
N HIS A 51 -0.51 -7.84 -2.15
CA HIS A 51 -0.89 -9.24 -1.99
C HIS A 51 -1.98 -9.40 -0.95
N ASP A 52 -3.08 -10.01 -1.40
CA ASP A 52 -4.17 -10.50 -0.57
C ASP A 52 -4.43 -11.98 -0.92
N PRO A 53 -3.92 -12.96 -0.17
CA PRO A 53 -4.19 -14.37 -0.44
C PRO A 53 -5.66 -14.79 -0.26
N LYS A 54 -6.47 -14.02 0.47
CA LYS A 54 -7.86 -14.40 0.82
C LYS A 54 -8.91 -13.68 -0.03
N ASN A 55 -8.51 -12.77 -0.93
CA ASN A 55 -9.40 -11.94 -1.76
C ASN A 55 -10.56 -11.32 -0.96
N GLN A 56 -10.26 -10.80 0.23
CA GLN A 56 -11.27 -10.28 1.16
C GLN A 56 -11.66 -8.84 0.85
N PHE A 57 -10.77 -8.06 0.25
CA PHE A 57 -10.99 -6.64 0.00
C PHE A 57 -11.63 -6.39 -1.36
N LYS A 58 -12.66 -5.53 -1.36
CA LYS A 58 -13.38 -5.11 -2.56
C LYS A 58 -13.02 -3.68 -2.94
N ILE A 59 -13.47 -3.27 -4.11
CA ILE A 59 -13.31 -1.90 -4.61
C ILE A 59 -13.98 -0.91 -3.65
N GLY A 60 -13.27 0.16 -3.28
CA GLY A 60 -13.73 1.20 -2.35
C GLY A 60 -13.29 0.99 -0.90
N ASP A 61 -12.72 -0.17 -0.56
CA ASP A 61 -12.28 -0.43 0.81
C ASP A 61 -11.03 0.38 1.19
N SER A 62 -11.02 0.88 2.42
CA SER A 62 -9.84 1.52 3.03
C SER A 62 -8.93 0.47 3.65
N VAL A 63 -7.72 0.33 3.10
CA VAL A 63 -6.77 -0.72 3.47
C VAL A 63 -5.42 -0.16 3.90
N GLU A 64 -4.72 -0.91 4.74
CA GLU A 64 -3.35 -0.64 5.16
C GLU A 64 -2.42 -1.69 4.54
N ILE A 65 -1.39 -1.24 3.83
CA ILE A 65 -0.41 -2.09 3.14
C ILE A 65 0.97 -1.93 3.77
N ILE A 66 1.72 -3.03 3.81
CA ILE A 66 3.09 -3.08 4.33
C ILE A 66 4.06 -3.50 3.23
N GLU A 67 5.28 -2.96 3.27
CA GLU A 67 6.35 -3.43 2.37
C GLU A 67 6.68 -4.91 2.62
N SER A 68 6.83 -5.65 1.53
CA SER A 68 7.20 -7.07 1.54
C SER A 68 8.37 -7.32 0.60
N ARG A 69 8.93 -8.54 0.67
CA ARG A 69 9.77 -9.06 -0.42
C ARG A 69 8.98 -8.99 -1.74
N PRO A 70 9.66 -8.86 -2.89
CA PRO A 70 9.00 -8.97 -4.19
C PRO A 70 8.33 -10.34 -4.32
N LEU A 71 7.03 -10.35 -4.60
CA LEU A 71 6.24 -11.55 -4.88
C LEU A 71 6.02 -11.74 -6.38
N SER A 72 6.08 -10.65 -7.14
CA SER A 72 6.13 -10.61 -8.59
C SER A 72 6.93 -9.38 -9.03
N GLN A 73 7.01 -9.12 -10.34
CA GLN A 73 7.70 -7.95 -10.91
C GLN A 73 7.22 -6.63 -10.27
N ALA A 74 5.90 -6.46 -10.09
CA ALA A 74 5.29 -5.23 -9.57
C ALA A 74 4.70 -5.36 -8.15
N LYS A 75 4.49 -6.59 -7.66
CA LYS A 75 3.87 -6.88 -6.36
C LYS A 75 4.92 -6.91 -5.26
N ARG A 76 5.05 -5.79 -4.54
CA ARG A 76 6.02 -5.59 -3.43
C ARG A 76 5.37 -5.20 -2.11
N TRP A 77 4.05 -5.28 -2.05
CA TRP A 77 3.24 -4.86 -0.91
C TRP A 77 2.34 -6.01 -0.47
N ARG A 78 2.02 -6.06 0.81
CA ARG A 78 1.06 -7.01 1.40
C ARG A 78 -0.01 -6.25 2.15
N VAL A 79 -1.26 -6.70 2.07
CA VAL A 79 -2.35 -6.09 2.86
C VAL A 79 -2.29 -6.59 4.30
N ILE A 80 -2.51 -5.68 5.25
CA ILE A 80 -2.65 -6.01 6.68
C ILE A 80 -4.12 -6.29 6.95
N TYR A 81 -4.43 -7.51 7.42
CA TYR A 81 -5.74 -7.82 7.96
C TYR A 81 -5.80 -7.25 9.39
N LYS A 82 -6.82 -6.45 9.67
CA LYS A 82 -7.19 -6.08 11.03
C LYS A 82 -8.27 -7.01 11.53
#